data_AF-A0ABD2QG11-F1
#
_entry.id   AF-A0ABD2QG11-F1
#
_cell.length_a   1.000
_cell.length_b   1.000
_cell.length_c   1.000
_cell.angle_alpha   90.00
_cell.angle_beta   90.00
_cell.angle_gamma   90.00
#
_symmetry.space_group_name_H-M   'P 1'
#
loop_
_entity.id
_entity.type
_entity.pdbx_description
1 polymer ?
#
loop_
_entity_poly.entity_id
_entity_poly.type
_entity_poly.pdbx_seq_one_letter_code
_entity_poly.pdbx_strand_id
1 'polypeptide(L)'
;MSNVLFGVYEKTTPDKMILVRIFGTNTDTLIDRKFELDAVMTLSKFGFAEPFLVQFRNGVTARFIDFEYAGFAPIASEIGNHFSEFVGPERGNPTLFPNQEFRRKWILSYLKSLALTKNAELIRRCSVLSLDDWLHETILYSMLADLLWATWSYVQADISDLSCDFTG
;
A
#
# COMPACT_ATOMS: atom_id res chain seq x y z
N MET A 1 4.13 -26.49 8.45
CA MET A 1 5.25 -25.66 8.94
C MET A 1 4.90 -24.20 8.69
N SER A 2 5.18 -23.29 9.64
CA SER A 2 4.85 -21.87 9.53
C SER A 2 5.79 -21.14 8.56
N ASN A 3 5.27 -20.11 7.89
CA ASN A 3 6.12 -19.17 7.15
C ASN A 3 7.11 -18.51 8.13
N VAL A 4 8.36 -18.31 7.71
CA VAL A 4 9.37 -17.60 8.49
C VAL A 4 9.69 -16.27 7.82
N LEU A 5 9.82 -15.22 8.61
CA LEU A 5 10.10 -13.87 8.16
C LEU A 5 11.39 -13.40 8.83
N PHE A 6 12.38 -12.97 8.04
CA PHE A 6 13.62 -12.39 8.53
C PHE A 6 13.72 -10.94 8.05
N GLY A 7 14.07 -10.02 8.95
CA GLY A 7 14.56 -8.69 8.57
C GLY A 7 16.07 -8.72 8.45
N VAL A 8 16.61 -8.37 7.28
CA VAL A 8 18.05 -8.29 7.01
C VAL A 8 18.39 -6.84 6.70
N TYR A 9 19.32 -6.27 7.46
CA TYR A 9 19.80 -4.90 7.24
C TYR A 9 21.30 -4.83 7.52
N GLU A 10 21.96 -3.89 6.88
CA GLU A 10 23.35 -3.55 7.20
C GLU A 10 23.36 -2.65 8.44
N LYS A 11 24.26 -2.91 9.40
CA LYS A 11 24.30 -2.17 10.68
C LYS A 11 24.46 -0.65 10.53
N THR A 12 25.05 -0.21 9.43
CA THR A 12 25.26 1.21 9.08
C THR A 12 24.05 1.87 8.43
N THR A 13 23.10 1.09 7.89
CA THR A 13 21.87 1.57 7.23
C THR A 13 20.67 0.70 7.62
N PRO A 14 20.22 0.76 8.89
CA PRO A 14 19.09 -0.04 9.36
C PRO A 14 17.76 0.31 8.68
N ASP A 15 17.64 1.53 8.16
CA ASP A 15 16.53 2.05 7.34
C ASP A 15 16.35 1.29 6.01
N LYS A 16 17.41 0.67 5.49
CA LYS A 16 17.38 -0.12 4.25
C LYS A 16 17.17 -1.61 4.52
N MET A 17 16.20 -1.93 5.36
CA MET A 17 15.90 -3.31 5.71
C MET A 17 15.22 -4.05 4.54
N ILE A 18 15.67 -5.27 4.31
CA ILE A 18 15.08 -6.23 3.38
C ILE A 18 14.34 -7.29 4.19
N LEU A 19 13.08 -7.49 3.86
CA LEU A 19 12.25 -8.55 4.42
C LEU A 19 12.43 -9.82 3.58
N VAL A 20 12.98 -10.88 4.17
CA VAL A 20 13.13 -12.20 3.55
C VAL A 20 12.03 -13.11 4.09
N ARG A 21 11.09 -13.48 3.23
CA ARG A 21 10.00 -14.41 3.55
C ARG A 21 10.32 -15.79 3.02
N ILE A 22 10.48 -16.77 3.91
CA ILE A 22 10.65 -18.18 3.58
C ILE A 22 9.32 -18.90 3.77
N PHE A 23 8.84 -19.54 2.71
CA PHE A 23 7.56 -20.24 2.71
C PHE A 23 7.69 -21.59 3.42
N GLY A 24 6.78 -21.85 4.35
CA GLY A 24 6.67 -23.15 5.01
C GLY A 24 6.10 -24.20 4.05
N THR A 25 6.51 -25.46 4.21
CA THR A 25 5.96 -26.60 3.46
C THR A 25 4.45 -26.72 3.69
N ASN A 26 3.71 -26.93 2.60
CA ASN A 26 2.24 -27.04 2.53
C ASN A 26 1.48 -25.74 2.89
N THR A 27 2.10 -24.56 2.80
CA THR A 27 1.37 -23.28 2.99
C THR A 27 0.69 -22.80 1.71
N ASP A 28 1.08 -23.36 0.57
CA ASP A 28 0.52 -23.21 -0.76
C ASP A 28 -0.90 -23.80 -0.90
N THR A 29 -1.33 -24.68 0.00
CA THR A 29 -2.71 -25.18 0.04
C THR A 29 -3.71 -24.17 0.63
N LEU A 30 -3.23 -23.17 1.36
CA LEU A 30 -4.05 -22.10 1.97
C LEU A 30 -3.91 -20.76 1.25
N ILE A 31 -2.78 -20.51 0.57
CA ILE A 31 -2.45 -19.23 -0.06
C ILE A 31 -2.01 -19.47 -1.52
N ASP A 32 -2.74 -18.91 -2.48
CA ASP A 32 -2.41 -18.98 -3.91
C ASP A 32 -1.21 -18.06 -4.23
N ARG A 33 0.00 -18.64 -4.18
CA ARG A 33 1.27 -17.92 -4.33
C ARG A 33 1.49 -17.37 -5.73
N LYS A 34 1.02 -18.08 -6.74
CA LYS A 34 1.13 -17.63 -8.12
C LYS A 34 0.31 -16.36 -8.30
N PHE A 35 -0.89 -16.34 -7.72
CA PHE A 35 -1.73 -15.17 -7.73
C PHE A 35 -1.12 -13.98 -6.97
N GLU A 36 -0.63 -14.18 -5.74
CA GLU A 36 0.02 -13.12 -4.93
C GLU A 36 1.20 -12.48 -5.69
N LEU A 37 2.05 -13.30 -6.29
CA LEU A 37 3.19 -12.86 -7.09
C LEU A 37 2.74 -12.13 -8.38
N ASP A 38 1.79 -12.69 -9.12
CA ASP A 38 1.29 -12.09 -10.36
C ASP A 38 0.61 -10.75 -10.08
N ALA A 39 -0.13 -10.61 -8.97
CA ALA A 39 -0.77 -9.36 -8.58
C ALA A 39 0.28 -8.27 -8.29
N VAL A 40 1.26 -8.56 -7.44
CA VAL A 40 2.33 -7.59 -7.08
C VAL A 40 3.15 -7.22 -8.31
N MET A 41 3.55 -8.20 -9.13
CA MET A 41 4.31 -7.94 -10.35
C MET A 41 3.51 -7.16 -11.39
N THR A 42 2.20 -7.41 -11.50
CA THR A 42 1.32 -6.67 -12.40
C THR A 42 1.18 -5.21 -11.95
N LEU A 43 0.88 -4.98 -10.67
CA LEU A 43 0.78 -3.63 -10.12
C LEU A 43 2.11 -2.88 -10.26
N SER A 44 3.23 -3.56 -10.03
CA SER A 44 4.56 -2.96 -10.21
C SER A 44 4.88 -2.57 -11.65
N LYS A 45 4.52 -3.40 -12.64
CA LYS A 45 4.65 -3.05 -14.06
C LYS A 45 3.90 -1.77 -14.44
N PHE A 46 2.82 -1.46 -13.74
CA PHE A 46 2.05 -0.23 -13.95
C PHE A 46 2.49 0.93 -13.03
N GLY A 47 3.55 0.76 -12.24
CA GLY A 47 4.05 1.78 -11.31
C GLY A 47 3.17 1.96 -10.06
N PHE A 48 2.32 0.99 -9.74
CA PHE A 48 1.37 1.07 -8.63
C PHE A 48 1.79 0.29 -7.38
N ALA A 49 2.86 -0.49 -7.47
CA ALA A 49 3.40 -1.23 -6.33
C ALA A 49 4.89 -1.45 -6.51
N GLU A 50 5.59 -1.59 -5.39
CA GLU A 50 7.00 -1.89 -5.41
C GLU A 50 7.23 -3.39 -5.69
N PRO A 51 8.09 -3.75 -6.66
CA PRO A 51 8.29 -5.15 -7.01
C PRO A 51 9.03 -5.88 -5.89
N PHE A 52 8.86 -7.20 -5.83
CA PHE A 52 9.78 -8.04 -5.07
C PHE A 52 11.21 -7.85 -5.60
N LEU A 53 12.17 -7.75 -4.68
CA LEU A 53 13.57 -7.56 -5.03
C LEU A 53 14.16 -8.82 -5.66
N VAL A 54 13.85 -9.99 -5.10
CA VAL A 54 14.31 -11.31 -5.53
C VAL A 54 13.24 -12.36 -5.23
N GLN A 55 13.02 -13.28 -6.15
CA GLN A 55 12.23 -14.49 -5.94
C GLN A 55 13.14 -15.72 -5.98
N PHE A 56 12.97 -16.63 -5.03
CA PHE A 56 13.66 -17.92 -4.99
C PHE A 56 12.67 -19.07 -4.77
N ARG A 57 13.14 -20.31 -4.94
CA ARG A 57 12.26 -21.50 -5.02
C ARG A 57 11.33 -21.68 -3.82
N ASN A 58 11.73 -21.21 -2.64
CA ASN A 58 10.98 -21.33 -1.39
C ASN A 58 10.78 -19.97 -0.68
N GLY A 59 10.78 -18.85 -1.39
CA GLY A 59 10.57 -17.55 -0.77
C GLY A 59 10.73 -16.34 -1.67
N VAL A 60 10.53 -15.17 -1.08
CA VAL A 60 10.63 -13.86 -1.73
C VAL A 60 11.33 -12.88 -0.82
N THR A 61 11.99 -11.89 -1.42
CA THR A 61 12.49 -10.73 -0.70
C THR A 61 11.74 -9.48 -1.11
N ALA A 62 11.27 -8.70 -0.15
CA ALA A 62 10.62 -7.41 -0.35
C ALA A 62 11.37 -6.34 0.43
N ARG A 63 11.19 -5.07 0.06
CA ARG A 63 11.59 -3.96 0.93
C ARG A 63 10.75 -4.03 2.21
N PHE A 64 11.37 -3.87 3.36
CA PHE A 64 10.60 -3.63 4.58
C PHE A 64 9.89 -2.29 4.44
N ILE A 65 8.63 -2.23 4.84
CA ILE A 65 7.84 -1.01 4.94
C ILE A 65 7.29 -0.92 6.35
N ASP A 66 7.19 0.30 6.87
CA ASP A 66 6.67 0.54 8.21
C ASP A 66 5.15 0.35 8.23
N PHE A 67 4.68 -0.55 9.11
CA PHE A 67 3.26 -0.83 9.34
C PHE A 67 2.74 -0.16 10.63
N GLU A 68 3.43 0.87 11.12
CA GLU A 68 3.08 1.53 12.39
C GLU A 68 1.69 2.19 12.37
N TYR A 69 1.23 2.59 11.17
CA TYR A 69 -0.13 3.12 10.94
C TYR A 69 -1.10 2.07 10.38
N ALA A 70 -0.70 0.79 10.30
CA ALA A 70 -1.58 -0.25 9.82
C ALA A 70 -2.69 -0.52 10.84
N GLY A 71 -3.94 -0.45 10.38
CA GLY A 71 -5.11 -0.62 11.23
C GLY A 71 -6.32 -1.14 10.47
N PHE A 72 -7.42 -1.34 11.20
CA PHE A 72 -8.72 -1.62 10.57
C PHE A 72 -9.29 -0.32 10.02
N ALA A 73 -9.28 -0.17 8.70
CA ALA A 73 -9.85 0.97 8.01
C ALA A 73 -10.66 0.53 6.76
N PRO A 74 -11.57 1.38 6.25
CA PRO A 74 -12.21 1.16 4.96
C PRO A 74 -11.18 1.03 3.83
N ILE A 75 -11.37 0.13 2.87
CA ILE A 75 -10.40 -0.06 1.78
C ILE A 75 -10.21 1.22 0.94
N ALA A 76 -11.29 1.99 0.78
CA ALA A 76 -11.24 3.28 0.10
C ALA A 76 -10.37 4.31 0.83
N SER A 77 -10.13 4.16 2.15
CA SER A 77 -9.24 5.07 2.87
C SER A 77 -7.78 4.87 2.50
N GLU A 78 -7.34 3.62 2.39
CA GLU A 78 -5.99 3.28 1.95
C GLU A 78 -5.73 3.81 0.53
N ILE A 79 -6.71 3.64 -0.36
CA ILE A 79 -6.61 4.11 -1.75
C ILE A 79 -6.65 5.65 -1.81
N GLY A 80 -7.51 6.29 -1.00
CA GLY A 80 -7.58 7.75 -0.91
C GLY A 80 -6.28 8.35 -0.40
N ASN A 81 -5.71 7.78 0.66
CA ASN A 81 -4.39 8.16 1.18
C ASN A 81 -3.31 7.99 0.09
N HIS A 82 -3.28 6.84 -0.59
CA HIS A 82 -2.35 6.59 -1.69
C HIS A 82 -2.45 7.65 -2.80
N PHE A 83 -3.64 8.14 -3.14
CA PHE A 83 -3.79 9.21 -4.12
C PHE A 83 -3.30 10.56 -3.60
N SER A 84 -3.48 10.87 -2.32
CA SER A 84 -2.92 12.08 -1.70
C SER A 84 -1.39 12.12 -1.78
N GLU A 85 -0.70 10.98 -1.63
CA GLU A 85 0.77 10.91 -1.70
C GLU A 85 1.38 11.39 -3.03
N PHE A 86 0.61 11.37 -4.14
CA PHE A 86 1.10 11.89 -5.43
C PHE A 86 1.39 13.39 -5.40
N VAL A 87 0.78 14.12 -4.48
CA VAL A 87 1.00 15.56 -4.27
C VAL A 87 2.41 15.83 -3.74
N GLY A 88 3.03 14.84 -3.09
CA GLY A 88 4.39 14.86 -2.58
C GLY A 88 4.56 15.61 -1.25
N PRO A 89 5.67 15.35 -0.53
CA PRO A 89 5.87 15.79 0.86
C PRO A 89 6.29 17.27 1.00
N GLU A 90 6.95 17.87 0.01
CA GLU A 90 7.48 19.24 0.11
C GLU A 90 6.47 20.27 -0.41
N ARG A 91 5.76 20.95 0.50
CA ARG A 91 4.73 22.00 0.24
C ARG A 91 3.57 21.60 -0.67
N GLY A 92 3.55 20.35 -1.13
CA GLY A 92 2.53 19.74 -1.95
C GLY A 92 2.35 20.41 -3.32
N ASN A 93 2.35 19.64 -4.39
CA ASN A 93 1.93 20.13 -5.70
C ASN A 93 0.54 19.56 -6.05
N PRO A 94 -0.56 20.33 -5.85
CA PRO A 94 -1.92 19.86 -6.13
C PRO A 94 -2.13 19.45 -7.59
N THR A 95 -1.30 19.94 -8.52
CA THR A 95 -1.39 19.56 -9.94
C THR A 95 -0.98 18.10 -10.19
N LEU A 96 -0.27 17.49 -9.24
CA LEU A 96 0.13 16.09 -9.31
C LEU A 96 -0.96 15.13 -8.79
N PHE A 97 -2.00 15.65 -8.13
CA PHE A 97 -3.09 14.80 -7.67
C PHE A 97 -3.70 14.04 -8.87
N PRO A 98 -3.87 12.71 -8.80
CA PRO A 98 -4.17 11.92 -9.99
C PRO A 98 -5.52 12.31 -10.56
N ASN A 99 -5.59 12.60 -11.86
CA ASN A 99 -6.86 13.00 -12.49
C ASN A 99 -7.89 11.85 -12.51
N GLN A 100 -9.15 12.17 -12.83
CA GLN A 100 -10.26 11.21 -12.81
C GLN A 100 -10.00 9.99 -13.72
N GLU A 101 -9.40 10.18 -14.89
CA GLU A 101 -9.11 9.09 -15.82
C GLU A 101 -8.11 8.10 -15.20
N PHE A 102 -7.04 8.61 -14.59
CA PHE A 102 -6.06 7.80 -13.88
C PHE A 102 -6.70 7.04 -12.72
N ARG A 103 -7.44 7.73 -11.83
CA ARG A 103 -8.10 7.10 -10.68
C ARG A 103 -9.04 5.98 -11.12
N ARG A 104 -9.81 6.21 -12.19
CA ARG A 104 -10.69 5.20 -12.77
C ARG A 104 -9.93 3.96 -13.26
N LYS A 105 -8.84 4.16 -14.00
CA LYS A 105 -7.98 3.06 -14.49
C LYS A 105 -7.34 2.28 -13.34
N TRP A 106 -6.88 2.99 -12.31
CA TRP A 106 -6.28 2.41 -11.11
C TRP A 106 -7.28 1.53 -10.36
N ILE A 107 -8.45 2.09 -10.02
CA ILE A 107 -9.50 1.36 -9.28
C ILE A 107 -9.99 0.15 -10.07
N LEU A 108 -10.19 0.27 -11.38
CA LEU A 108 -10.56 -0.88 -12.22
C LEU A 108 -9.50 -1.98 -12.20
N SER A 109 -8.21 -1.60 -12.21
CA SER A 109 -7.12 -2.57 -12.15
C SER A 109 -7.05 -3.26 -10.79
N TYR A 110 -7.29 -2.50 -9.71
CA TYR A 110 -7.39 -3.02 -8.35
C TYR A 110 -8.57 -3.98 -8.17
N LEU A 111 -9.77 -3.62 -8.64
CA LEU A 111 -10.94 -4.50 -8.56
C LEU A 111 -10.77 -5.79 -9.39
N LYS A 112 -10.10 -5.70 -10.55
CA LYS A 112 -9.73 -6.87 -11.35
C LYS A 112 -8.74 -7.77 -10.64
N SER A 113 -7.70 -7.21 -10.00
CA SER A 113 -6.76 -8.02 -9.23
C SER A 113 -7.42 -8.66 -8.02
N LEU A 114 -8.35 -7.96 -7.35
CA LEU A 114 -9.15 -8.53 -6.27
C LEU A 114 -9.98 -9.75 -6.71
N ALA A 115 -10.61 -9.70 -7.87
CA ALA A 115 -11.39 -10.82 -8.40
C ALA A 115 -10.56 -12.10 -8.58
N LEU A 116 -9.25 -11.96 -8.79
CA LEU A 116 -8.32 -13.08 -8.95
C LEU A 116 -7.87 -13.68 -7.59
N THR A 117 -8.07 -13.00 -6.47
CA THR A 117 -7.68 -13.48 -5.11
C THR A 117 -8.43 -14.72 -4.65
N LYS A 118 -9.60 -15.02 -5.26
CA LYS A 118 -10.56 -16.05 -4.81
C LYS A 118 -11.03 -15.87 -3.35
N ASN A 119 -10.77 -14.71 -2.72
CA ASN A 119 -11.26 -14.41 -1.38
C ASN A 119 -12.70 -13.91 -1.46
N ALA A 120 -13.66 -14.82 -1.29
CA ALA A 120 -15.09 -14.53 -1.44
C ALA A 120 -15.59 -13.40 -0.54
N GLU A 121 -15.07 -13.29 0.69
CA GLU A 121 -15.47 -12.24 1.62
C GLU A 121 -14.98 -10.87 1.17
N LEU A 122 -13.71 -10.79 0.76
CA LEU A 122 -13.11 -9.55 0.25
C LEU A 122 -13.79 -9.10 -1.05
N ILE A 123 -14.03 -10.04 -1.97
CA ILE A 123 -14.77 -9.77 -3.21
C ILE A 123 -16.16 -9.25 -2.88
N ARG A 124 -16.91 -9.93 -1.99
CA ARG A 124 -18.24 -9.49 -1.57
C ARG A 124 -18.21 -8.05 -1.03
N ARG A 125 -17.27 -7.73 -0.14
CA ARG A 125 -17.13 -6.38 0.43
C ARG A 125 -16.84 -5.31 -0.63
N CYS A 126 -16.07 -5.62 -1.67
CA CYS A 126 -15.71 -4.66 -2.72
C CYS A 126 -16.74 -4.57 -3.86
N SER A 127 -17.54 -5.62 -4.08
CA SER A 127 -18.53 -5.69 -5.16
C SER A 127 -19.84 -4.95 -4.86
N VAL A 128 -20.03 -4.43 -3.65
CA VAL A 128 -21.26 -3.69 -3.29
C VAL A 128 -21.31 -2.28 -3.85
N LEU A 129 -20.14 -1.69 -4.14
CA LEU A 129 -20.03 -0.31 -4.63
C LEU A 129 -19.98 -0.29 -6.16
N SER A 130 -20.65 0.69 -6.77
CA SER A 130 -20.40 1.01 -8.17
C SER A 130 -19.00 1.63 -8.33
N LEU A 131 -18.49 1.67 -9.57
CA LEU A 131 -17.22 2.34 -9.82
C LEU A 131 -17.27 3.85 -9.51
N ASP A 132 -18.42 4.48 -9.68
CA ASP A 132 -18.62 5.89 -9.36
C ASP A 132 -18.63 6.11 -7.84
N ASP A 133 -19.21 5.19 -7.07
CA ASP A 133 -19.13 5.21 -5.60
C ASP A 133 -17.69 5.05 -5.12
N TRP A 134 -16.91 4.13 -5.70
CA TRP A 134 -15.48 3.98 -5.41
C TRP A 134 -14.70 5.27 -5.70
N LEU A 135 -14.95 5.91 -6.84
CA LEU A 135 -14.32 7.18 -7.20
C LEU A 135 -14.69 8.29 -6.21
N HIS A 136 -15.94 8.33 -5.76
CA HIS A 136 -16.40 9.32 -4.80
C HIS A 136 -15.82 9.08 -3.39
N GLU A 137 -15.90 7.86 -2.88
CA GLU A 137 -15.36 7.51 -1.55
C GLU A 137 -13.85 7.75 -1.47
N THR A 138 -13.07 7.35 -2.48
CA THR A 138 -11.62 7.54 -2.48
C THR A 138 -11.21 9.02 -2.49
N ILE A 139 -12.01 9.90 -3.10
CA ILE A 139 -11.80 11.36 -3.00
C ILE A 139 -12.14 11.88 -1.60
N LEU A 140 -13.25 11.43 -1.01
CA LEU A 140 -13.61 11.82 0.35
C LEU A 140 -12.52 11.40 1.35
N TYR A 141 -11.98 10.20 1.20
CA TYR A 141 -10.90 9.73 2.05
C TYR A 141 -9.55 10.38 1.77
N SER A 142 -9.25 10.83 0.55
CA SER A 142 -8.02 11.59 0.30
C SER A 142 -8.05 12.90 1.11
N MET A 143 -9.20 13.57 1.16
CA MET A 143 -9.38 14.77 1.99
C MET A 143 -9.25 14.47 3.49
N LEU A 144 -9.75 13.31 3.94
CA LEU A 144 -9.58 12.88 5.33
C LEU A 144 -8.12 12.53 5.65
N ALA A 145 -7.39 11.94 4.71
CA ALA A 145 -5.96 11.67 4.84
C ALA A 145 -5.18 12.98 4.99
N ASP A 146 -5.46 13.98 4.15
CA ASP A 146 -4.82 15.30 4.25
C ASP A 146 -5.06 15.93 5.62
N LEU A 147 -6.28 15.85 6.16
CA LEU A 147 -6.61 16.34 7.50
C LEU A 147 -5.88 15.57 8.61
N LEU A 148 -5.83 14.25 8.50
CA LEU A 148 -5.14 13.37 9.45
C LEU A 148 -3.65 13.73 9.52
N TRP A 149 -2.99 13.81 8.37
CA TRP A 149 -1.55 14.10 8.30
C TRP A 149 -1.22 15.55 8.64
N ALA A 150 -2.09 16.51 8.33
CA ALA A 150 -1.94 17.89 8.81
C ALA A 150 -2.00 17.95 10.35
N THR A 151 -2.93 17.22 10.96
CA THR A 151 -3.05 17.16 12.43
C THR A 151 -1.85 16.46 13.05
N TRP A 152 -1.41 15.35 12.46
CA TRP A 152 -0.20 14.65 12.86
C TRP A 152 1.03 15.56 12.79
N SER A 153 1.19 16.29 11.67
CA SER A 153 2.30 17.21 11.45
C SER A 153 2.29 18.33 12.51
N TYR A 154 1.13 18.91 12.79
CA TYR A 154 1.00 19.93 13.83
C TYR A 154 1.43 19.42 15.22
N VAL A 155 1.07 18.19 15.57
CA VAL A 155 1.51 17.58 16.83
C VAL A 155 3.02 17.32 16.81
N GLN A 156 3.56 16.77 15.71
CA GLN A 156 4.99 16.51 15.54
C GLN A 156 5.85 17.77 15.61
N ALA A 157 5.31 18.94 15.23
CA ALA A 157 6.01 20.21 15.35
C ALA A 157 6.48 20.53 16.79
N ASP A 158 5.79 19.99 17.81
CA ASP A 158 6.13 20.19 19.23
C ASP A 158 6.91 19.01 19.82
N ILE A 159 6.62 17.78 19.37
CA ILE A 159 7.10 16.56 20.04
C ILE A 159 8.22 15.83 19.29
N SER A 160 8.50 16.18 18.04
CA SER A 160 9.46 15.46 17.21
C SER A 160 10.88 16.00 17.36
N ASP A 161 11.86 15.09 17.46
CA ASP A 161 13.29 15.44 17.41
C ASP A 161 13.83 15.51 15.96
N LEU A 162 12.97 15.31 14.95
CA LEU A 162 13.36 15.30 13.54
C LEU A 162 13.61 16.71 13.00
N SER A 163 14.65 16.87 12.17
CA SER A 163 14.93 18.12 11.44
C SER A 163 14.04 18.26 10.20
N CYS A 164 12.72 18.32 10.40
CA CYS A 164 11.70 18.48 9.36
C CYS A 164 10.86 19.74 9.64
N ASP A 165 10.41 20.43 8.59
CA ASP A 165 9.46 21.54 8.73
C ASP A 165 8.02 21.00 8.74
N PHE A 166 7.50 20.78 9.94
CA PHE A 166 6.15 20.27 10.17
C PHE A 166 5.06 21.34 10.04
N THR A 167 5.41 22.62 9.93
CA THR A 167 4.45 23.74 9.91
C THR A 167 4.28 24.40 8.54
N GLY A 168 5.24 24.20 7.62
CA GLY A 168 5.16 24.60 6.20
C GLY A 168 5.87 25.90 5.82
#